data_AF-A0A8S1SP28-F1
#
_entry.id   AF-A0A8S1SP28-F1
#
_cell.length_a   1.000
_cell.length_b   1.000
_cell.length_c   1.000
_cell.angle_alpha   90.00
_cell.angle_beta   90.00
_cell.angle_gamma   90.00
#
_symmetry.space_group_name_H-M   'P 1'
#
loop_
_entity.id
_entity.type
_entity.pdbx_description
1 polymer ?
#
loop_
_entity_poly.entity_id
_entity_poly.type
_entity_poly.pdbx_seq_one_letter_code
_entity_poly.pdbx_strand_id
1 'polypeptide(L)'
;MDPEEQLEKLLEVFYDEKIEPKKEAAKQILGLATQQQNLEYLISHEQLLSTLSRTLRDEHKKSTELTLYLLCVFYILSNYLEFHQILSEHQIGDITMKIIESQIQRFDLRYAELMEKQGQPQQLQELRKLNLMIAKQEKLFYVGFTILMNMAEDPIIENKMRKRKIITFLLRMLERNNFYLLIVTLLFLKKLSIVNECKLQMIEENCIRKLKRFFSADNNVLLQLSLGLLKNLCFDTEARQQIEQNGFIPDIVKLLKIPNYRFVSIVLLYLLTLDDKLRLTFGFTECMSLVVKLMLHFPEPIIGKELIALATNLSTSSRNVDHITEQEFQQIVQRSLTNGDTLLFRFIKGIIENSTNPEIQTCAKSFVRHFMKLLVTQGKEEDLKFEIIGIVSVIQLNENWVKLLTEPFIEFLHNNLAIGVIDDDIVLETMMLVSQIASNAKAAEILVNSNILNALTQVFTEKVDDDEFIVQYLYCLHQFLFHKIGISQILAQDDILLQLIQQLNDKNLKVRQMSQEVLDILREYDQELCEKIKETKFCEYNQLWVEHINEQEMMLQEGVDMGFEDEYGGNELDPKMWDSDND
;
A
#
# COMPACT_ATOMS: atom_id res chain seq x y z
N MET A 1 -36.32 -45.37 26.72
CA MET A 1 -35.10 -45.64 27.50
C MET A 1 -34.58 -44.29 27.93
N ASP A 2 -34.19 -44.15 29.19
CA ASP A 2 -33.61 -42.91 29.71
C ASP A 2 -32.36 -42.56 28.87
N PRO A 3 -32.21 -41.33 28.34
CA PRO A 3 -31.03 -40.93 27.57
C PRO A 3 -29.71 -41.19 28.31
N GLU A 4 -29.70 -41.07 29.64
CA GLU A 4 -28.53 -41.35 30.48
C GLU A 4 -28.17 -42.84 30.47
N GLU A 5 -29.14 -43.72 30.74
CA GLU A 5 -28.93 -45.18 30.72
C GLU A 5 -28.54 -45.69 29.32
N GLN A 6 -29.04 -45.03 28.27
CA GLN A 6 -28.62 -45.30 26.90
C GLN A 6 -27.17 -44.87 26.66
N LEU A 7 -26.74 -43.71 27.18
CA LEU A 7 -25.38 -43.21 27.00
C LEU A 7 -24.34 -44.12 27.68
N GLU A 8 -24.60 -44.57 28.91
CA GLU A 8 -23.71 -45.48 29.65
C GLU A 8 -23.45 -46.77 28.85
N LYS A 9 -24.50 -47.40 28.33
CA LYS A 9 -24.40 -48.60 27.48
C LYS A 9 -23.60 -48.34 26.21
N LEU A 10 -23.72 -47.15 25.61
CA LEU A 10 -22.95 -46.78 24.43
C LEU A 10 -21.47 -46.56 24.76
N LEU A 11 -21.16 -46.05 25.95
CA LEU A 11 -19.78 -45.83 26.42
C LEU A 11 -19.04 -47.13 26.69
N GLU A 12 -19.71 -48.15 27.23
CA GLU A 12 -19.12 -49.48 27.46
C GLU A 12 -18.56 -50.10 26.16
N VAL A 13 -19.21 -49.85 25.02
CA VAL A 13 -18.79 -50.36 23.70
C VAL A 13 -17.42 -49.84 23.28
N PHE A 14 -16.99 -48.67 23.77
CA PHE A 14 -15.68 -48.10 23.41
C PHE A 14 -14.49 -48.85 24.02
N TYR A 15 -14.73 -49.71 25.01
CA TYR A 15 -13.73 -50.61 25.59
C TYR A 15 -13.55 -51.92 24.82
N ASP A 16 -14.43 -52.24 23.86
CA ASP A 16 -14.26 -53.39 22.96
C ASP A 16 -12.98 -53.20 22.09
N GLU A 17 -12.33 -54.29 21.68
CA GLU A 17 -11.21 -54.22 20.72
C GLU A 17 -11.70 -54.02 19.27
N LYS A 18 -12.95 -54.43 18.98
CA LYS A 18 -13.53 -54.35 17.64
C LYS A 18 -13.95 -52.92 17.30
N ILE A 19 -13.65 -52.50 16.08
CA ILE A 19 -14.00 -51.17 15.58
C ILE A 19 -15.48 -51.05 15.20
N GLU A 20 -16.09 -52.13 14.70
CA GLU A 20 -17.45 -52.06 14.15
C GLU A 20 -18.51 -51.70 15.21
N PRO A 21 -18.51 -52.30 16.42
CA PRO A 21 -19.39 -51.87 17.50
C PRO A 21 -19.17 -50.39 17.88
N LYS A 22 -17.92 -49.93 17.94
CA LYS A 22 -17.60 -48.53 18.24
C LYS A 22 -18.15 -47.56 17.20
N LYS A 23 -18.18 -47.94 15.92
CA LYS A 23 -18.79 -47.09 14.87
C LYS A 23 -20.27 -46.88 15.11
N GLU A 24 -21.00 -47.96 15.39
CA GLU A 24 -22.45 -47.86 15.64
C GLU A 24 -22.73 -47.11 16.94
N ALA A 25 -21.90 -47.30 17.98
CA ALA A 25 -21.99 -46.52 19.21
C ALA A 25 -21.73 -45.03 18.96
N ALA A 26 -20.64 -44.68 18.26
CA ALA A 26 -20.32 -43.29 17.91
C ALA A 26 -21.40 -42.62 17.05
N LYS A 27 -22.02 -43.36 16.14
CA LYS A 27 -23.14 -42.87 15.31
C LYS A 27 -24.39 -42.59 16.15
N GLN A 28 -24.69 -43.43 17.14
CA GLN A 28 -25.80 -43.19 18.07
C GLN A 28 -25.53 -42.00 18.99
N ILE A 29 -24.32 -41.88 19.53
CA ILE A 29 -23.90 -40.70 20.32
C ILE A 29 -24.00 -39.42 19.49
N LEU A 30 -23.58 -39.45 18.22
CA LEU A 30 -23.78 -38.33 17.31
C LEU A 30 -25.26 -37.98 17.14
N GLY A 31 -26.14 -38.97 17.01
CA GLY A 31 -27.58 -38.76 16.95
C GLY A 31 -28.18 -38.15 18.23
N LEU A 32 -27.58 -38.42 19.40
CA LEU A 32 -27.95 -37.75 20.65
C LEU A 32 -27.46 -36.30 20.66
N ALA A 33 -26.23 -36.05 20.21
CA ALA A 33 -25.61 -34.72 20.18
C ALA A 33 -26.28 -33.74 19.20
N THR A 34 -26.92 -34.23 18.13
CA THR A 34 -27.65 -33.34 17.19
C THR A 34 -28.91 -32.72 17.80
N GLN A 35 -29.40 -33.23 18.93
CA GLN A 35 -30.51 -32.64 19.66
C GLN A 35 -29.96 -31.65 20.69
N GLN A 36 -30.22 -30.36 20.49
CA GLN A 36 -29.66 -29.29 21.34
C GLN A 36 -29.95 -29.49 22.84
N GLN A 37 -31.16 -29.94 23.18
CA GLN A 37 -31.58 -30.22 24.56
C GLN A 37 -30.71 -31.29 25.27
N ASN A 38 -30.00 -32.12 24.51
CA ASN A 38 -29.17 -33.18 25.05
C ASN A 38 -27.74 -32.71 25.37
N LEU A 39 -27.31 -31.56 24.84
CA LEU A 39 -25.90 -31.16 24.89
C LEU A 39 -25.39 -30.92 26.31
N GLU A 40 -26.20 -30.29 27.15
CA GLU A 40 -25.83 -30.01 28.55
C GLU A 40 -25.60 -31.30 29.33
N TYR A 41 -26.52 -32.27 29.22
CA TYR A 41 -26.35 -33.57 29.89
C TYR A 41 -25.14 -34.33 29.33
N LEU A 42 -24.96 -34.36 28.00
CA LEU A 42 -23.85 -35.06 27.35
C LEU A 42 -22.49 -34.53 27.85
N ILE A 43 -22.35 -33.21 27.95
CA ILE A 43 -21.09 -32.58 28.39
C ILE A 43 -20.88 -32.76 29.89
N SER A 44 -21.94 -32.73 30.69
CA SER A 44 -21.86 -32.97 32.13
C SER A 44 -21.47 -34.40 32.49
N HIS A 45 -21.62 -35.35 31.55
CA HIS A 45 -21.28 -36.74 31.78
C HIS A 45 -19.77 -36.97 31.89
N GLU A 46 -19.29 -37.31 33.09
CA GLU A 46 -17.88 -37.37 33.49
C GLU A 46 -16.97 -38.12 32.51
N GLN A 47 -17.44 -39.25 31.98
CA GLN A 47 -16.60 -40.14 31.15
C GLN A 47 -16.72 -39.90 29.64
N LEU A 48 -17.71 -39.11 29.17
CA LEU A 48 -18.04 -39.07 27.74
C LEU A 48 -16.88 -38.50 26.93
N LEU A 49 -16.50 -37.25 27.21
CA LEU A 49 -15.48 -36.54 26.44
C LEU A 49 -14.10 -37.19 26.58
N SER A 50 -13.77 -37.70 27.77
CA SER A 50 -12.54 -38.46 28.00
C SER A 50 -12.49 -39.73 27.14
N THR A 51 -13.58 -40.51 27.10
CA THR A 51 -13.65 -41.74 26.29
C THR A 51 -13.56 -41.43 24.80
N LEU A 52 -14.37 -40.49 24.31
CA LEU A 52 -14.39 -40.14 22.89
C LEU A 52 -13.05 -39.53 22.43
N SER A 53 -12.44 -38.66 23.23
CA SER A 53 -11.15 -38.03 22.90
C SER A 53 -10.00 -39.05 22.89
N ARG A 54 -9.99 -39.99 23.84
CA ARG A 54 -9.03 -41.11 23.87
C ARG A 54 -9.21 -42.02 22.65
N THR A 55 -10.43 -42.46 22.35
CA THR A 55 -10.68 -43.29 21.16
C THR A 55 -10.29 -42.56 19.88
N LEU A 56 -10.61 -41.27 19.77
CA LEU A 56 -10.22 -40.45 18.63
C LEU A 56 -8.70 -40.37 18.49
N ARG A 57 -7.97 -40.18 19.60
CA ARG A 57 -6.50 -40.15 19.62
C ARG A 57 -5.89 -41.48 19.20
N ASP A 58 -6.38 -42.60 19.73
CA ASP A 58 -5.71 -43.90 19.58
C ASP A 58 -6.12 -44.66 18.31
N GLU A 59 -7.33 -44.40 17.80
CA GLU A 59 -7.93 -45.20 16.72
C GLU A 59 -8.17 -44.44 15.40
N HIS A 60 -7.84 -43.14 15.30
CA HIS A 60 -8.10 -42.36 14.09
C HIS A 60 -7.45 -42.92 12.81
N LYS A 61 -6.30 -43.60 12.95
CA LYS A 61 -5.61 -44.25 11.81
C LYS A 61 -6.28 -45.54 11.37
N LYS A 62 -7.02 -46.20 12.27
CA LYS A 62 -7.63 -47.51 12.01
C LYS A 62 -8.92 -47.40 11.19
N SER A 63 -9.75 -46.38 11.45
CA SER A 63 -11.05 -46.21 10.77
C SER A 63 -11.42 -44.75 10.56
N THR A 64 -11.43 -44.32 9.30
CA THR A 64 -11.85 -42.97 8.90
C THR A 64 -13.32 -42.71 9.22
N GLU A 65 -14.16 -43.74 9.18
CA GLU A 65 -15.59 -43.60 9.46
C GLU A 65 -15.86 -43.38 10.96
N LEU A 66 -15.22 -44.16 11.84
CA LEU A 66 -15.29 -43.94 13.28
C LEU A 66 -14.76 -42.54 13.63
N THR A 67 -13.62 -42.16 13.05
CA THR A 67 -13.03 -40.82 13.21
C THR A 67 -14.01 -39.72 12.82
N LEU A 68 -14.71 -39.88 11.70
CA LEU A 68 -15.68 -38.90 11.23
C LEU A 68 -16.86 -38.75 12.21
N TYR A 69 -17.46 -39.84 12.70
CA TYR A 69 -18.55 -39.75 13.67
C TYR A 69 -18.11 -39.06 14.96
N LEU A 70 -16.94 -39.42 15.49
CA LEU A 70 -16.37 -38.79 16.68
C LEU A 70 -16.08 -37.30 16.47
N LEU A 71 -15.47 -36.93 15.34
CA LEU A 71 -15.26 -35.52 14.99
C LEU A 71 -16.58 -34.77 14.83
N CYS A 72 -17.62 -35.38 14.27
CA CYS A 72 -18.93 -34.74 14.16
C CYS A 72 -19.54 -34.41 15.53
N VAL A 73 -19.33 -35.25 16.55
CA VAL A 73 -19.74 -34.94 17.93
C VAL A 73 -19.02 -33.67 18.40
N PHE A 74 -17.68 -33.66 18.31
CA PHE A 74 -16.89 -32.48 18.71
C PHE A 74 -17.15 -31.23 17.88
N TYR A 75 -17.52 -31.39 16.61
CA TYR A 75 -17.96 -30.29 15.75
C TYR A 75 -19.23 -29.63 16.27
N ILE A 76 -20.24 -30.41 16.66
CA ILE A 76 -21.46 -29.86 17.27
C ILE A 76 -21.10 -29.07 18.53
N LEU A 77 -20.25 -29.64 19.40
CA LEU A 77 -19.81 -28.97 20.62
C LEU A 77 -19.02 -27.68 20.33
N SER A 78 -18.16 -27.69 19.31
CA SER A 78 -17.31 -26.54 18.96
C SER A 78 -18.09 -25.32 18.46
N ASN A 79 -19.37 -25.46 18.10
CA ASN A 79 -20.20 -24.32 17.70
C ASN A 79 -20.61 -23.44 18.89
N TYR A 80 -20.40 -23.88 20.13
CA TYR A 80 -20.73 -23.15 21.36
C TYR A 80 -19.43 -22.71 22.05
N LEU A 81 -19.27 -21.40 22.23
CA LEU A 81 -18.08 -20.80 22.82
C LEU A 81 -17.84 -21.29 24.26
N GLU A 82 -18.92 -21.54 25.00
CA GLU A 82 -18.90 -22.04 26.38
C GLU A 82 -18.19 -23.39 26.50
N PHE A 83 -18.17 -24.20 25.44
CA PHE A 83 -17.57 -25.53 25.44
C PHE A 83 -16.12 -25.53 24.95
N HIS A 84 -15.59 -24.40 24.45
CA HIS A 84 -14.22 -24.35 23.90
C HIS A 84 -13.15 -24.66 24.94
N GLN A 85 -13.33 -24.22 26.19
CA GLN A 85 -12.41 -24.56 27.28
C GLN A 85 -12.38 -26.07 27.52
N ILE A 86 -13.54 -26.71 27.59
CA ILE A 86 -13.68 -28.16 27.81
C ILE A 86 -13.04 -28.94 26.66
N LEU A 87 -13.24 -28.49 25.41
CA LEU A 87 -12.59 -29.09 24.23
C LEU A 87 -11.06 -28.93 24.27
N SER A 88 -10.56 -27.80 24.80
CA SER A 88 -9.14 -27.55 24.98
C SER A 88 -8.53 -28.47 26.05
N GLU A 89 -9.20 -28.66 27.19
CA GLU A 89 -8.81 -29.58 28.27
C GLU A 89 -8.68 -31.02 27.76
N HIS A 90 -9.59 -31.45 26.88
CA HIS A 90 -9.55 -32.76 26.22
C HIS A 90 -8.62 -32.82 24.99
N GLN A 91 -7.86 -31.75 24.73
CA GLN A 91 -6.88 -31.64 23.64
C GLN A 91 -7.49 -31.88 22.25
N ILE A 92 -8.76 -31.55 22.04
CA ILE A 92 -9.46 -31.80 20.78
C ILE A 92 -8.81 -31.08 19.60
N GLY A 93 -8.35 -29.84 19.80
CA GLY A 93 -7.60 -29.12 18.77
C GLY A 93 -6.30 -29.81 18.36
N ASP A 94 -5.54 -30.35 19.33
CA ASP A 94 -4.29 -31.08 19.05
C ASP A 94 -4.53 -32.38 18.29
N ILE A 95 -5.52 -33.16 18.74
CA ILE A 95 -5.91 -34.41 18.11
C ILE A 95 -6.40 -34.14 16.68
N THR A 96 -7.25 -33.13 16.48
CA THR A 96 -7.78 -32.76 15.17
C THR A 96 -6.67 -32.36 14.19
N MET A 97 -5.69 -31.57 14.63
CA MET A 97 -4.50 -31.24 13.83
C MET A 97 -3.73 -32.49 13.38
N LYS A 98 -3.49 -33.44 14.29
CA LYS A 98 -2.80 -34.71 13.99
C LYS A 98 -3.58 -35.57 13.00
N ILE A 99 -4.90 -35.60 13.11
CA ILE A 99 -5.76 -36.33 12.18
C ILE A 99 -5.65 -35.73 10.78
N ILE A 100 -5.75 -34.39 10.66
CA ILE A 100 -5.64 -33.68 9.37
C ILE A 100 -4.28 -33.99 8.73
N GLU A 101 -3.19 -33.82 9.47
CA GLU A 101 -1.84 -34.13 9.00
C GLU A 101 -1.71 -35.58 8.52
N SER A 102 -2.19 -36.54 9.31
CA SER A 102 -2.16 -37.96 8.94
C SER A 102 -2.99 -38.26 7.69
N GLN A 103 -4.12 -37.58 7.48
CA GLN A 103 -4.93 -37.75 6.26
C GLN A 103 -4.24 -37.15 5.03
N ILE A 104 -3.55 -36.01 5.16
CA ILE A 104 -2.75 -35.42 4.08
C ILE A 104 -1.63 -36.38 3.69
N GLN A 105 -0.83 -36.87 4.65
CA GLN A 105 0.25 -37.83 4.41
C GLN A 105 -0.26 -39.12 3.75
N ARG A 106 -1.42 -39.62 4.19
CA ARG A 106 -2.05 -40.80 3.58
C ARG A 106 -2.43 -40.56 2.12
N PHE A 107 -2.91 -39.36 1.80
CA PHE A 107 -3.21 -38.99 0.40
C PHE A 107 -1.95 -38.96 -0.44
N ASP A 108 -0.88 -38.33 0.03
CA ASP A 108 0.38 -38.23 -0.72
C ASP A 108 0.97 -39.61 -1.01
N LEU A 109 0.95 -40.54 -0.04
CA LEU A 109 1.39 -41.93 -0.25
C LEU A 109 0.56 -42.65 -1.33
N ARG A 110 -0.78 -42.55 -1.25
CA ARG A 110 -1.67 -43.18 -2.24
C ARG A 110 -1.56 -42.56 -3.63
N TYR A 111 -1.29 -41.27 -3.69
CA TYR A 111 -1.05 -40.59 -4.95
C TYR A 111 0.27 -41.04 -5.58
N ALA A 112 1.34 -41.21 -4.79
CA ALA A 112 2.62 -41.75 -5.28
C ALA A 112 2.45 -43.18 -5.84
N GLU A 113 1.75 -44.07 -5.12
CA GLU A 113 1.42 -45.42 -5.60
C GLU A 113 0.64 -45.42 -6.93
N LEU A 114 -0.23 -44.43 -7.15
CA LEU A 114 -0.96 -44.26 -8.41
C LEU A 114 -0.03 -43.83 -9.55
N MET A 115 0.92 -42.92 -9.28
CA MET A 115 1.89 -42.44 -10.28
C MET A 115 2.85 -43.55 -10.72
N GLU A 116 3.27 -44.43 -9.81
CA GLU A 116 4.11 -45.60 -10.14
C GLU A 116 3.42 -46.58 -11.12
N LYS A 117 2.08 -46.59 -11.13
CA LYS A 117 1.27 -47.46 -11.99
C LYS A 117 0.79 -46.78 -13.26
N GLN A 118 1.32 -45.60 -13.60
CA GLN A 118 0.91 -44.86 -14.79
C GLN A 118 1.15 -45.67 -16.07
N GLY A 119 0.11 -45.82 -16.91
CA GLY A 119 0.17 -46.60 -18.14
C GLY A 119 -0.07 -48.11 -17.95
N GLN A 120 -0.30 -48.59 -16.73
CA GLN A 120 -0.62 -49.99 -16.44
C GLN A 120 -2.15 -50.23 -16.35
N PRO A 121 -2.65 -51.44 -16.65
CA PRO A 121 -4.09 -51.76 -16.53
C PRO A 121 -4.68 -51.53 -15.13
N GLN A 122 -3.83 -51.66 -14.10
CA GLN A 122 -4.20 -51.50 -12.69
C GLN A 122 -4.41 -50.03 -12.28
N GLN A 123 -3.98 -49.06 -13.11
CA GLN A 123 -4.11 -47.63 -12.84
C GLN A 123 -5.56 -47.22 -12.60
N LEU A 124 -6.50 -47.72 -13.41
CA LEU A 124 -7.92 -47.37 -13.28
C LEU A 124 -8.51 -47.86 -11.94
N GLN A 125 -8.06 -49.03 -11.46
CA GLN A 125 -8.51 -49.57 -10.17
C GLN A 125 -7.97 -48.74 -8.99
N GLU A 126 -6.70 -48.35 -9.02
CA GLU A 126 -6.11 -47.50 -7.98
C GLU A 126 -6.70 -46.09 -8.00
N LEU A 127 -6.99 -45.53 -9.19
CA LEU A 127 -7.68 -44.24 -9.32
C LEU A 127 -9.07 -44.28 -8.66
N ARG A 128 -9.84 -45.36 -8.86
CA ARG A 128 -11.14 -45.53 -8.20
C ARG A 128 -11.01 -45.59 -6.67
N LYS A 129 -10.03 -46.32 -6.14
CA LYS A 129 -9.76 -46.38 -4.70
C LYS A 129 -9.37 -45.02 -4.14
N LEU A 130 -8.51 -44.28 -4.86
CA LEU A 130 -8.10 -42.93 -4.47
C LEU A 130 -9.30 -41.97 -4.44
N ASN A 131 -10.16 -41.99 -5.46
CA ASN A 131 -11.37 -41.16 -5.50
C ASN A 131 -12.35 -41.44 -4.35
N LEU A 132 -12.56 -42.72 -4.00
CA LEU A 132 -13.37 -43.11 -2.85
C LEU A 132 -12.77 -42.62 -1.52
N MET A 133 -11.44 -42.65 -1.42
CA MET A 133 -10.72 -42.11 -0.26
C MET A 133 -10.87 -40.60 -0.18
N ILE A 134 -10.67 -39.86 -1.29
CA ILE A 134 -10.84 -38.40 -1.35
C ILE A 134 -12.24 -38.01 -0.88
N ALA A 135 -13.30 -38.67 -1.37
CA ALA A 135 -14.67 -38.36 -0.97
C ALA A 135 -14.93 -38.50 0.55
N LYS A 136 -14.27 -39.47 1.21
CA LYS A 136 -14.34 -39.61 2.68
C LYS A 136 -13.48 -38.56 3.39
N GLN A 137 -12.30 -38.27 2.86
CA GLN A 137 -11.39 -37.28 3.41
C GLN A 137 -11.97 -35.87 3.36
N GLU A 138 -12.67 -35.49 2.29
CA GLU A 138 -13.25 -34.16 2.17
C GLU A 138 -14.25 -33.85 3.30
N LYS A 139 -15.08 -34.83 3.68
CA LYS A 139 -15.99 -34.69 4.82
C LYS A 139 -15.22 -34.53 6.13
N LEU A 140 -14.18 -35.35 6.33
CA LEU A 140 -13.35 -35.30 7.52
C LEU A 140 -12.58 -33.97 7.63
N PHE A 141 -12.00 -33.48 6.53
CA PHE A 141 -11.34 -32.18 6.48
C PHE A 141 -12.31 -31.05 6.74
N TYR A 142 -13.51 -31.07 6.15
CA TYR A 142 -14.54 -30.07 6.40
C TYR A 142 -14.86 -29.97 7.91
N VAL A 143 -15.17 -31.11 8.54
CA VAL A 143 -15.48 -31.16 9.97
C VAL A 143 -14.27 -30.73 10.82
N GLY A 144 -13.08 -31.27 10.53
CA GLY A 144 -11.86 -30.97 11.27
C GLY A 144 -11.43 -29.51 11.19
N PHE A 145 -11.40 -28.91 10.00
CA PHE A 145 -11.07 -27.50 9.84
C PHE A 145 -12.13 -26.59 10.46
N THR A 146 -13.40 -26.98 10.48
CA THR A 146 -14.43 -26.16 11.15
C THR A 146 -14.26 -26.16 12.67
N ILE A 147 -13.97 -27.32 13.28
CA ILE A 147 -13.62 -27.40 14.71
C ILE A 147 -12.45 -26.47 15.01
N LEU A 148 -11.38 -26.56 14.22
CA LEU A 148 -10.17 -25.75 14.43
C LEU A 148 -10.44 -24.26 14.23
N MET A 149 -11.25 -23.89 13.23
CA MET A 149 -11.63 -22.50 12.96
C MET A 149 -12.42 -21.90 14.12
N ASN A 150 -13.38 -22.66 14.67
CA ASN A 150 -14.16 -22.24 15.85
C ASN A 150 -13.25 -22.07 17.07
N MET A 151 -12.38 -23.05 17.35
CA MET A 151 -11.45 -22.97 18.49
C MET A 151 -10.37 -21.87 18.33
N ALA A 152 -10.09 -21.43 17.10
CA ALA A 152 -9.18 -20.32 16.82
C ALA A 152 -9.78 -18.94 17.15
N GLU A 153 -10.99 -18.87 17.71
CA GLU A 153 -11.49 -17.64 18.35
C GLU A 153 -10.60 -17.20 19.52
N ASP A 154 -9.94 -18.13 20.22
CA ASP A 154 -8.89 -17.85 21.19
C ASP A 154 -7.54 -17.57 20.49
N PRO A 155 -6.96 -16.36 20.62
CA PRO A 155 -5.66 -16.01 20.03
C PRO A 155 -4.50 -16.92 20.46
N ILE A 156 -4.55 -17.49 21.67
CA ILE A 156 -3.52 -18.41 22.18
C ILE A 156 -3.57 -19.71 21.39
N ILE A 157 -4.77 -20.24 21.16
CA ILE A 157 -4.98 -21.44 20.36
C ILE A 157 -4.60 -21.18 18.90
N GLU A 158 -5.03 -20.05 18.33
CA GLU A 158 -4.70 -19.64 16.97
C GLU A 158 -3.17 -19.63 16.73
N ASN A 159 -2.40 -19.03 17.65
CA ASN A 159 -0.95 -19.00 17.59
C ASN A 159 -0.31 -20.41 17.72
N LYS A 160 -0.87 -21.28 18.57
CA LYS A 160 -0.44 -22.68 18.66
C LYS A 160 -0.68 -23.43 17.34
N MET A 161 -1.80 -23.19 16.67
CA MET A 161 -2.10 -23.79 15.36
C MET A 161 -1.14 -23.28 14.27
N ARG A 162 -0.84 -21.97 14.25
CA ARG A 162 0.14 -21.37 13.33
C ARG A 162 1.49 -22.09 13.39
N LYS A 163 2.03 -22.28 14.60
CA LYS A 163 3.29 -23.00 14.85
C LYS A 163 3.27 -24.46 14.38
N ARG A 164 2.09 -25.00 14.08
CA ARG A 164 1.86 -26.38 13.63
C ARG A 164 1.36 -26.48 12.20
N LYS A 165 1.77 -25.53 11.34
CA LYS A 165 1.56 -25.58 9.87
C LYS A 165 0.09 -25.60 9.44
N ILE A 166 -0.82 -25.03 10.24
CA ILE A 166 -2.24 -24.93 9.84
C ILE A 166 -2.42 -24.21 8.50
N ILE A 167 -1.62 -23.17 8.24
CA ILE A 167 -1.65 -22.42 6.97
C ILE A 167 -1.28 -23.34 5.81
N THR A 168 -0.17 -24.07 5.91
CA THR A 168 0.26 -25.06 4.90
C THR A 168 -0.84 -26.09 4.61
N PHE A 169 -1.51 -26.60 5.65
CA PHE A 169 -2.59 -27.56 5.48
C PHE A 169 -3.81 -26.95 4.76
N LEU A 170 -4.20 -25.72 5.11
CA LEU A 170 -5.29 -25.00 4.44
C LEU A 170 -4.95 -24.69 2.98
N LEU A 171 -3.73 -24.24 2.69
CA LEU A 171 -3.29 -23.95 1.32
C LEU A 171 -3.30 -25.21 0.43
N ARG A 172 -3.00 -26.38 1.00
CA ARG A 172 -3.16 -27.67 0.31
C ARG A 172 -4.63 -27.98 -0.01
N MET A 173 -5.58 -27.56 0.83
CA MET A 173 -7.01 -27.79 0.58
C MET A 173 -7.56 -26.94 -0.57
N LEU A 174 -6.93 -25.82 -0.92
CA LEU A 174 -7.32 -25.01 -2.08
C LEU A 174 -7.21 -25.76 -3.42
N GLU A 175 -6.50 -26.90 -3.45
CA GLU A 175 -6.39 -27.79 -4.63
C GLU A 175 -7.58 -28.76 -4.76
N ARG A 176 -8.42 -28.89 -3.73
CA ARG A 176 -9.64 -29.74 -3.76
C ARG A 176 -10.75 -29.08 -4.59
N ASN A 177 -11.80 -29.84 -4.87
CA ASN A 177 -12.97 -29.37 -5.64
C ASN A 177 -14.27 -29.37 -4.82
N ASN A 178 -14.24 -29.85 -3.58
CA ASN A 178 -15.40 -29.87 -2.72
C ASN A 178 -15.78 -28.46 -2.26
N PHE A 179 -16.98 -28.03 -2.65
CA PHE A 179 -17.47 -26.67 -2.42
C PHE A 179 -17.47 -26.27 -0.93
N TYR A 180 -18.00 -27.13 -0.05
CA TYR A 180 -18.10 -26.83 1.38
C TYR A 180 -16.73 -26.78 2.07
N LEU A 181 -15.83 -27.70 1.69
CA LEU A 181 -14.45 -27.68 2.20
C LEU A 181 -13.72 -26.39 1.77
N LEU A 182 -13.87 -25.99 0.51
CA LEU A 182 -13.23 -24.76 0.00
C LEU A 182 -13.77 -23.51 0.71
N ILE A 183 -15.06 -23.46 1.02
CA ILE A 183 -15.65 -22.36 1.82
C ILE A 183 -14.97 -22.27 3.19
N VAL A 184 -14.94 -23.36 3.96
CA VAL A 184 -14.32 -23.37 5.29
C VAL A 184 -12.83 -23.03 5.20
N THR A 185 -12.14 -23.56 4.19
CA THR A 185 -10.72 -23.29 3.97
C THR A 185 -10.46 -21.79 3.74
N LEU A 186 -11.22 -21.15 2.84
CA LEU A 186 -11.06 -19.72 2.54
C LEU A 186 -11.49 -18.84 3.71
N LEU A 187 -12.55 -19.20 4.44
CA LEU A 187 -12.97 -18.48 5.65
C LEU A 187 -11.89 -18.53 6.73
N PHE A 188 -11.29 -19.71 6.95
CA PHE A 188 -10.25 -19.86 7.95
C PHE A 188 -8.97 -19.11 7.56
N LEU A 189 -8.53 -19.21 6.30
CA LEU A 189 -7.42 -18.40 5.79
C LEU A 189 -7.70 -16.90 5.91
N LYS A 190 -8.93 -16.45 5.62
CA LYS A 190 -9.32 -15.05 5.77
C LYS A 190 -9.29 -14.58 7.24
N LYS A 191 -9.70 -15.43 8.19
CA LYS A 191 -9.58 -15.14 9.62
C LYS A 191 -8.11 -14.99 10.01
N LEU A 192 -7.28 -15.99 9.67
CA LEU A 192 -5.87 -16.00 10.01
C LEU A 192 -5.09 -14.84 9.38
N SER A 193 -5.47 -14.37 8.17
CA SER A 193 -4.74 -13.29 7.47
C SER A 193 -4.88 -11.91 8.11
N ILE A 194 -5.71 -11.76 9.15
CA ILE A 194 -5.77 -10.54 9.97
C ILE A 194 -4.50 -10.42 10.84
N VAL A 195 -3.93 -11.55 11.25
CA VAL A 195 -2.71 -11.61 12.07
C VAL A 195 -1.47 -11.51 11.18
N ASN A 196 -0.55 -10.59 11.51
CA ASN A 196 0.54 -10.23 10.61
C ASN A 196 1.48 -11.40 10.31
N GLU A 197 1.86 -12.23 11.29
CA GLU A 197 2.72 -13.38 11.05
C GLU A 197 2.06 -14.45 10.19
N CYS A 198 0.74 -14.64 10.36
CA CYS A 198 -0.03 -15.55 9.51
C CYS A 198 -0.10 -15.03 8.07
N LYS A 199 -0.32 -13.72 7.89
CA LYS A 199 -0.31 -13.06 6.58
C LYS A 199 1.03 -13.24 5.87
N LEU A 200 2.14 -12.98 6.56
CA LEU A 200 3.50 -13.16 6.00
C LEU A 200 3.73 -14.62 5.58
N GLN A 201 3.39 -15.58 6.45
CA GLN A 201 3.51 -17.01 6.10
C GLN A 201 2.67 -17.39 4.87
N MET A 202 1.45 -16.85 4.73
CA MET A 202 0.62 -17.11 3.54
C MET A 202 1.26 -16.58 2.25
N ILE A 203 1.93 -15.42 2.32
CA ILE A 203 2.62 -14.81 1.18
C ILE A 203 3.84 -15.65 0.80
N GLU A 204 4.66 -16.06 1.79
CA GLU A 204 5.81 -16.95 1.61
C GLU A 204 5.41 -18.30 0.98
N GLU A 205 4.29 -18.87 1.44
CA GLU A 205 3.76 -20.14 0.92
C GLU A 205 2.94 -19.98 -0.39
N ASN A 206 3.05 -18.85 -1.09
CA ASN A 206 2.44 -18.58 -2.40
C ASN A 206 0.90 -18.72 -2.40
N CYS A 207 0.23 -18.29 -1.33
CA CYS A 207 -1.23 -18.30 -1.25
C CYS A 207 -1.88 -17.57 -2.43
N ILE A 208 -1.33 -16.42 -2.83
CA ILE A 208 -1.88 -15.57 -3.90
C ILE A 208 -2.02 -16.34 -5.21
N ARG A 209 -0.96 -17.04 -5.64
CA ARG A 209 -0.98 -17.87 -6.86
C ARG A 209 -2.09 -18.92 -6.81
N LYS A 210 -2.31 -19.55 -5.64
CA LYS A 210 -3.34 -20.59 -5.47
C LYS A 210 -4.77 -20.05 -5.59
N LEU A 211 -5.00 -18.77 -5.28
CA LEU A 211 -6.32 -18.14 -5.40
C LEU A 211 -6.75 -17.88 -6.85
N LYS A 212 -5.82 -17.91 -7.80
CA LYS A 212 -6.09 -17.58 -9.21
C LYS A 212 -7.21 -18.42 -9.81
N ARG A 213 -7.29 -19.70 -9.43
CA ARG A 213 -8.31 -20.63 -9.94
C ARG A 213 -9.75 -20.18 -9.64
N PHE A 214 -9.97 -19.40 -8.57
CA PHE A 214 -11.31 -18.95 -8.18
C PHE A 214 -11.80 -17.74 -8.99
N PHE A 215 -10.91 -17.05 -9.73
CA PHE A 215 -11.28 -15.98 -10.66
C PHE A 215 -11.78 -16.52 -12.00
N SER A 216 -11.32 -17.71 -12.38
CA SER A 216 -11.78 -18.40 -13.60
C SER A 216 -12.93 -19.37 -13.34
N ALA A 217 -13.22 -19.68 -12.07
CA ALA A 217 -14.31 -20.56 -11.70
C ALA A 217 -15.65 -19.82 -11.74
N ASP A 218 -16.68 -20.46 -12.29
CA ASP A 218 -18.06 -19.95 -12.26
C ASP A 218 -18.70 -20.22 -10.88
N ASN A 219 -18.11 -19.63 -9.83
CA ASN A 219 -18.60 -19.76 -8.46
C ASN A 219 -18.48 -18.45 -7.69
N ASN A 220 -19.59 -17.74 -7.58
CA ASN A 220 -19.66 -16.42 -6.94
C ASN A 220 -19.26 -16.44 -5.46
N VAL A 221 -19.59 -17.50 -4.72
CA VAL A 221 -19.28 -17.59 -3.29
C VAL A 221 -17.78 -17.74 -3.07
N LEU A 222 -17.13 -18.66 -3.80
CA LEU A 222 -15.68 -18.87 -3.69
C LEU A 222 -14.89 -17.66 -4.19
N LEU A 223 -15.36 -17.01 -5.27
CA LEU A 223 -14.76 -15.77 -5.75
C LEU A 223 -14.84 -14.67 -4.68
N GLN A 224 -16.00 -14.44 -4.08
CA GLN A 224 -16.19 -13.43 -3.04
C GLN A 224 -15.29 -13.69 -1.81
N LEU A 225 -15.18 -14.94 -1.38
CA LEU A 225 -14.28 -15.32 -0.28
C LEU A 225 -12.80 -15.10 -0.66
N SER A 226 -12.42 -15.44 -1.90
CA SER A 226 -11.06 -15.26 -2.41
C SER A 226 -10.68 -13.77 -2.52
N LEU A 227 -11.60 -12.92 -2.99
CA LEU A 227 -11.42 -11.46 -3.01
C LEU A 227 -11.26 -10.91 -1.59
N GLY A 228 -12.05 -11.41 -0.64
CA GLY A 228 -11.94 -11.05 0.77
C GLY A 228 -10.59 -11.41 1.39
N LEU A 229 -10.05 -12.58 1.06
CA LEU A 229 -8.72 -13.00 1.48
C LEU A 229 -7.63 -12.16 0.80
N LEU A 230 -7.68 -11.97 -0.53
CA LEU A 230 -6.74 -11.10 -1.24
C LEU A 230 -6.70 -9.70 -0.66
N LYS A 231 -7.85 -9.13 -0.28
CA LYS A 231 -7.91 -7.80 0.34
C LYS A 231 -7.09 -7.72 1.63
N ASN A 232 -7.14 -8.75 2.48
CA ASN A 232 -6.34 -8.80 3.69
C ASN A 232 -4.84 -8.94 3.38
N LEU A 233 -4.48 -9.71 2.35
CA LEU A 233 -3.09 -9.87 1.94
C LEU A 233 -2.52 -8.58 1.32
N CYS A 234 -3.31 -7.80 0.56
CA CYS A 234 -2.89 -6.58 -0.13
C CYS A 234 -2.34 -5.47 0.78
N PHE A 235 -2.53 -5.54 2.10
CA PHE A 235 -1.88 -4.61 3.02
C PHE A 235 -0.36 -4.78 3.05
N ASP A 236 0.15 -5.93 2.61
CA ASP A 236 1.58 -6.21 2.47
C ASP A 236 2.11 -5.86 1.07
N THR A 237 3.30 -5.26 0.99
CA THR A 237 3.92 -4.85 -0.28
C THR A 237 4.28 -6.05 -1.18
N GLU A 238 4.81 -7.13 -0.61
CA GLU A 238 5.18 -8.33 -1.37
C GLU A 238 3.93 -9.01 -1.95
N ALA A 239 2.83 -9.03 -1.17
CA ALA A 239 1.55 -9.52 -1.68
C ALA A 239 1.08 -8.75 -2.92
N ARG A 240 1.18 -7.42 -2.92
CA ARG A 240 0.78 -6.59 -4.06
C ARG A 240 1.62 -6.92 -5.31
N GLN A 241 2.92 -7.14 -5.15
CA GLN A 241 3.81 -7.56 -6.24
C GLN A 241 3.44 -8.95 -6.76
N GLN A 242 3.16 -9.93 -5.89
CA GLN A 242 2.71 -11.25 -6.32
C GLN A 242 1.35 -11.19 -7.05
N ILE A 243 0.44 -10.30 -6.64
CA ILE A 243 -0.85 -10.10 -7.32
C ILE A 243 -0.64 -9.62 -8.75
N GLU A 244 0.27 -8.67 -8.96
CA GLU A 244 0.67 -8.22 -10.29
C GLU A 244 1.27 -9.36 -11.11
N GLN A 245 2.30 -10.04 -10.59
CA GLN A 245 3.04 -11.11 -11.28
C GLN A 245 2.14 -12.28 -11.68
N ASN A 246 1.10 -12.58 -10.89
CA ASN A 246 0.12 -13.62 -11.18
C ASN A 246 -1.08 -13.12 -12.03
N GLY A 247 -0.99 -11.89 -12.56
CA GLY A 247 -1.94 -11.33 -13.52
C GLY A 247 -3.32 -11.08 -12.96
N PHE A 248 -3.46 -10.77 -11.66
CA PHE A 248 -4.77 -10.52 -11.03
C PHE A 248 -5.34 -9.15 -11.40
N ILE A 249 -4.52 -8.13 -11.68
CA ILE A 249 -4.99 -6.77 -11.98
C ILE A 249 -6.04 -6.77 -13.11
N PRO A 250 -5.79 -7.34 -14.31
CA PRO A 250 -6.80 -7.38 -15.37
C PRO A 250 -8.09 -8.11 -14.96
N ASP A 251 -7.99 -9.14 -14.12
CA ASP A 251 -9.17 -9.88 -13.67
C ASP A 251 -10.00 -9.08 -12.67
N ILE A 252 -9.36 -8.39 -11.73
CA ILE A 252 -10.05 -7.50 -10.77
C ILE A 252 -10.68 -6.31 -11.51
N VAL A 253 -10.03 -5.78 -12.55
CA VAL A 253 -10.58 -4.70 -13.40
C VAL A 253 -11.85 -5.17 -14.12
N LYS A 254 -11.91 -6.40 -14.64
CA LYS A 254 -13.14 -6.95 -15.25
C LYS A 254 -14.30 -6.98 -14.24
N LEU A 255 -14.03 -7.25 -12.96
CA LEU A 255 -15.05 -7.30 -11.92
C LEU A 255 -15.69 -5.94 -11.62
N LEU A 256 -15.06 -4.80 -11.98
CA LEU A 256 -15.69 -3.47 -11.88
C LEU A 256 -17.00 -3.35 -12.68
N LYS A 257 -17.10 -4.12 -13.78
CA LYS A 257 -18.29 -4.17 -14.64
C LYS A 257 -19.47 -4.88 -13.94
N ILE A 258 -19.22 -5.66 -12.90
CA ILE A 258 -20.23 -6.46 -12.18
C ILE A 258 -20.62 -5.77 -10.87
N PRO A 259 -21.89 -5.33 -10.69
CA PRO A 259 -22.30 -4.56 -9.51
C PRO A 259 -21.95 -5.19 -8.16
N ASN A 260 -22.14 -6.51 -8.02
CA ASN A 260 -21.90 -7.23 -6.77
C ASN A 260 -20.42 -7.24 -6.32
N TYR A 261 -19.49 -7.09 -7.27
CA TYR A 261 -18.04 -7.10 -6.99
C TYR A 261 -17.42 -5.70 -7.06
N ARG A 262 -18.15 -4.71 -7.56
CA ARG A 262 -17.62 -3.39 -7.86
C ARG A 262 -16.91 -2.74 -6.67
N PHE A 263 -17.55 -2.71 -5.49
CA PHE A 263 -16.96 -2.07 -4.31
C PHE A 263 -15.68 -2.78 -3.85
N VAL A 264 -15.70 -4.11 -3.74
CA VAL A 264 -14.49 -4.87 -3.33
C VAL A 264 -13.37 -4.74 -4.37
N SER A 265 -13.70 -4.66 -5.67
CA SER A 265 -12.74 -4.37 -6.72
C SER A 265 -12.13 -2.98 -6.60
N ILE A 266 -12.94 -1.94 -6.36
CA ILE A 266 -12.42 -0.57 -6.14
C ILE A 266 -11.43 -0.56 -4.98
N VAL A 267 -11.79 -1.16 -3.84
CA VAL A 267 -10.92 -1.24 -2.66
C VAL A 267 -9.62 -1.99 -2.97
N LEU A 268 -9.70 -3.13 -3.65
CA LEU A 268 -8.51 -3.91 -4.03
C LEU A 268 -7.59 -3.14 -4.97
N LEU A 269 -8.15 -2.52 -6.01
CA LEU A 269 -7.38 -1.73 -6.97
C LEU A 269 -6.75 -0.52 -6.27
N TYR A 270 -7.48 0.16 -5.37
CA TYR A 270 -6.92 1.23 -4.56
C TYR A 270 -5.70 0.75 -3.74
N LEU A 271 -5.84 -0.35 -3.00
CA LEU A 271 -4.74 -0.93 -2.23
C LEU A 271 -3.53 -1.25 -3.11
N LEU A 272 -3.75 -1.73 -4.34
CA LEU A 272 -2.68 -2.00 -5.30
C LEU A 272 -2.00 -0.71 -5.78
N THR A 273 -2.75 0.38 -5.96
CA THR A 273 -2.18 1.69 -6.34
C THR A 273 -1.39 2.37 -5.23
N LEU A 274 -1.38 1.85 -3.99
CA LEU A 274 -0.47 2.35 -2.95
C LEU A 274 1.00 2.11 -3.30
N ASP A 275 1.30 1.16 -4.18
CA ASP A 275 2.65 0.95 -4.73
C ASP A 275 2.80 1.71 -6.05
N ASP A 276 3.69 2.70 -6.07
CA ASP A 276 3.95 3.56 -7.23
C ASP A 276 4.33 2.76 -8.49
N LYS A 277 5.06 1.65 -8.33
CA LYS A 277 5.48 0.81 -9.47
C LYS A 277 4.29 0.14 -10.13
N LEU A 278 3.32 -0.30 -9.31
CA LEU A 278 2.13 -0.99 -9.82
C LEU A 278 1.18 -0.06 -10.55
N ARG A 279 1.18 1.26 -10.25
CA ARG A 279 0.35 2.26 -10.94
C ARG A 279 0.56 2.25 -12.45
N LEU A 280 1.78 1.96 -12.92
CA LEU A 280 2.12 1.87 -14.35
C LEU A 280 1.43 0.70 -15.05
N THR A 281 1.21 -0.41 -14.33
CA THR A 281 0.64 -1.64 -14.87
C THR A 281 -0.84 -1.50 -15.21
N PHE A 282 -1.55 -0.59 -14.53
CA PHE A 282 -2.94 -0.26 -14.85
C PHE A 282 -3.10 0.35 -16.24
N GLY A 283 -2.08 1.01 -16.78
CA GLY A 283 -2.12 1.66 -18.08
C GLY A 283 -2.17 0.69 -19.25
N PHE A 284 -2.03 -0.62 -18.98
CA PHE A 284 -2.26 -1.71 -19.93
C PHE A 284 -3.67 -2.31 -19.83
N THR A 285 -4.55 -1.72 -19.03
CA THR A 285 -5.92 -2.19 -18.78
C THR A 285 -6.95 -1.08 -19.00
N GLU A 286 -8.23 -1.43 -19.05
CA GLU A 286 -9.35 -0.46 -19.12
C GLU A 286 -9.68 0.17 -17.74
N CYS A 287 -8.80 0.08 -16.75
CA CYS A 287 -9.12 0.48 -15.37
C CYS A 287 -9.50 1.97 -15.28
N MET A 288 -8.69 2.86 -15.86
CA MET A 288 -8.96 4.30 -15.80
C MET A 288 -10.29 4.65 -16.46
N SER A 289 -10.54 4.14 -17.68
CA SER A 289 -11.82 4.39 -18.39
C SER A 289 -13.03 3.89 -17.61
N LEU A 290 -12.93 2.74 -16.92
CA LEU A 290 -14.02 2.23 -16.07
C LEU A 290 -14.22 3.08 -14.82
N VAL A 291 -13.13 3.50 -14.16
CA VAL A 291 -13.19 4.37 -12.98
C VAL A 291 -13.85 5.70 -13.33
N VAL A 292 -13.45 6.34 -14.44
CA VAL A 292 -14.07 7.58 -14.94
C VAL A 292 -15.56 7.40 -15.20
N LYS A 293 -15.97 6.32 -15.88
CA LYS A 293 -17.39 6.03 -16.11
C LYS A 293 -18.18 5.85 -14.80
N LEU A 294 -17.59 5.18 -13.82
CA LEU A 294 -18.21 5.01 -12.50
C LEU A 294 -18.38 6.35 -11.77
N MET A 295 -17.41 7.27 -11.91
CA MET A 295 -17.48 8.61 -11.32
C MET A 295 -18.53 9.48 -12.02
N LEU A 296 -18.58 9.46 -13.35
CA LEU A 296 -19.56 10.24 -14.13
C LEU A 296 -21.01 9.82 -13.85
N HIS A 297 -21.25 8.53 -13.65
CA HIS A 297 -22.56 7.97 -13.32
C HIS A 297 -22.78 7.79 -11.81
N PHE A 298 -21.93 8.39 -10.96
CA PHE A 298 -22.09 8.29 -9.52
C PHE A 298 -23.35 9.05 -9.07
N PRO A 299 -24.26 8.43 -8.30
CA PRO A 299 -25.57 9.00 -8.00
C PRO A 299 -25.49 10.20 -7.04
N GLU A 300 -24.55 10.18 -6.11
CA GLU A 300 -24.38 11.24 -5.11
C GLU A 300 -23.53 12.39 -5.66
N PRO A 301 -23.78 13.65 -5.24
CA PRO A 301 -22.99 14.80 -5.69
C PRO A 301 -21.49 14.64 -5.46
N ILE A 302 -21.13 14.11 -4.29
CA ILE A 302 -19.75 13.83 -3.86
C ILE A 302 -19.39 12.38 -4.16
N ILE A 303 -18.24 12.17 -4.78
CA ILE A 303 -17.74 10.83 -5.11
C ILE A 303 -17.30 10.09 -3.85
N GLY A 304 -17.61 8.78 -3.77
CA GLY A 304 -17.17 7.93 -2.66
C GLY A 304 -15.64 7.91 -2.51
N LYS A 305 -15.16 7.98 -1.26
CA LYS A 305 -13.73 8.13 -0.92
C LYS A 305 -12.83 7.08 -1.58
N GLU A 306 -13.26 5.83 -1.61
CA GLU A 306 -12.47 4.74 -2.20
C GLU A 306 -12.33 4.88 -3.72
N LEU A 307 -13.38 5.34 -4.40
CA LEU A 307 -13.38 5.52 -5.85
C LEU A 307 -12.52 6.71 -6.26
N ILE A 308 -12.66 7.85 -5.57
CA ILE A 308 -11.86 9.03 -5.88
C ILE A 308 -10.39 8.83 -5.51
N ALA A 309 -10.07 8.16 -4.39
CA ALA A 309 -8.69 7.85 -4.02
C ALA A 309 -8.00 6.93 -5.05
N LEU A 310 -8.73 5.93 -5.57
CA LEU A 310 -8.26 5.11 -6.68
C LEU A 310 -7.98 5.97 -7.93
N ALA A 311 -8.92 6.84 -8.30
CA ALA A 311 -8.79 7.71 -9.48
C ALA A 311 -7.58 8.65 -9.36
N THR A 312 -7.41 9.31 -8.20
CA THR A 312 -6.29 10.20 -7.91
C THR A 312 -4.95 9.47 -8.01
N ASN A 313 -4.81 8.29 -7.39
CA ASN A 313 -3.57 7.52 -7.50
C ASN A 313 -3.29 7.08 -8.95
N LEU A 314 -4.32 6.70 -9.70
CA LEU A 314 -4.15 6.35 -11.11
C LEU A 314 -3.73 7.56 -11.96
N SER A 315 -4.15 8.77 -11.60
CA SER A 315 -3.83 10.00 -12.33
C SER A 315 -2.37 10.43 -12.24
N THR A 316 -1.58 9.88 -11.32
CA THR A 316 -0.13 10.17 -11.20
C THR A 316 0.71 9.50 -12.30
N SER A 317 0.08 8.92 -13.31
CA SER A 317 0.74 8.21 -14.40
C SER A 317 0.12 8.64 -15.72
N SER A 318 0.95 9.18 -16.61
CA SER A 318 0.55 9.62 -17.94
C SER A 318 -0.15 8.51 -18.73
N ARG A 319 0.38 7.29 -18.67
CA ARG A 319 -0.19 6.12 -19.34
C ARG A 319 -1.62 5.80 -18.91
N ASN A 320 -1.97 6.06 -17.65
CA ASN A 320 -3.35 5.86 -17.19
C ASN A 320 -4.24 7.02 -17.66
N VAL A 321 -3.77 8.26 -17.50
CA VAL A 321 -4.50 9.47 -17.87
C VAL A 321 -4.81 9.53 -19.36
N ASP A 322 -3.94 8.99 -20.22
CA ASP A 322 -4.14 8.97 -21.67
C ASP A 322 -5.33 8.10 -22.12
N HIS A 323 -5.93 7.32 -21.22
CA HIS A 323 -7.21 6.64 -21.47
C HIS A 323 -8.45 7.51 -21.25
N ILE A 324 -8.27 8.77 -20.82
CA ILE A 324 -9.35 9.75 -20.59
C ILE A 324 -9.49 10.61 -21.84
N THR A 325 -10.71 10.67 -22.37
CA THR A 325 -11.04 11.51 -23.52
C THR A 325 -11.27 12.98 -23.11
N GLU A 326 -11.12 13.91 -24.05
CA GLU A 326 -11.45 15.33 -23.83
C GLU A 326 -12.90 15.51 -23.31
N GLN A 327 -13.84 14.75 -23.90
CA GLN A 327 -15.25 14.81 -23.51
C GLN A 327 -15.48 14.33 -22.07
N GLU A 328 -14.85 13.23 -21.66
CA GLU A 328 -14.95 12.73 -20.28
C GLU A 328 -14.32 13.72 -19.30
N PHE A 329 -13.16 14.29 -19.63
CA PHE A 329 -12.52 15.32 -18.82
C PHE A 329 -13.42 16.56 -18.66
N GLN A 330 -14.01 17.06 -19.75
CA GLN A 330 -14.94 18.18 -19.72
C GLN A 330 -16.12 17.91 -18.77
N GLN A 331 -16.70 16.71 -18.81
CA GLN A 331 -17.80 16.32 -17.93
C GLN A 331 -17.36 16.22 -16.45
N ILE A 332 -16.16 15.71 -16.18
CA ILE A 332 -15.58 15.67 -14.83
C ILE A 332 -15.42 17.09 -14.28
N VAL A 333 -14.86 18.01 -15.07
CA VAL A 333 -14.68 19.42 -14.67
C VAL A 333 -16.03 20.07 -14.39
N GLN A 334 -17.02 19.93 -15.29
CA GLN A 334 -18.36 20.47 -15.08
C GLN A 334 -19.02 19.92 -13.81
N ARG A 335 -18.87 18.62 -13.54
CA ARG A 335 -19.37 17.99 -12.32
C ARG A 335 -18.72 18.58 -11.06
N SER A 336 -17.39 18.73 -11.07
CA SER A 336 -16.65 19.31 -9.93
C SER A 336 -17.11 20.73 -9.61
N LEU A 337 -17.27 21.57 -10.64
CA LEU A 337 -17.74 22.95 -10.50
C LEU A 337 -19.20 23.04 -10.02
N THR A 338 -20.04 22.08 -10.40
CA THR A 338 -21.46 22.06 -10.01
C THR A 338 -21.64 21.61 -8.56
N ASN A 339 -20.88 20.60 -8.13
CA ASN A 339 -21.08 19.93 -6.84
C ASN A 339 -20.12 20.40 -5.75
N GLY A 340 -19.02 21.10 -6.09
CA GLY A 340 -18.01 21.52 -5.13
C GLY A 340 -17.24 20.34 -4.51
N ASP A 341 -16.98 19.28 -5.27
CA ASP A 341 -16.24 18.10 -4.77
C ASP A 341 -14.73 18.35 -4.78
N THR A 342 -14.17 18.70 -3.62
CA THR A 342 -12.75 19.02 -3.43
C THR A 342 -11.80 17.93 -3.94
N LEU A 343 -12.09 16.66 -3.67
CA LEU A 343 -11.22 15.55 -4.10
C LEU A 343 -11.30 15.32 -5.62
N LEU A 344 -12.41 15.71 -6.25
CA LEU A 344 -12.51 15.68 -7.70
C LEU A 344 -11.60 16.72 -8.36
N PHE A 345 -11.39 17.88 -7.74
CA PHE A 345 -10.41 18.86 -8.19
C PHE A 345 -8.97 18.30 -8.10
N ARG A 346 -8.64 17.56 -7.04
CA ARG A 346 -7.34 16.85 -6.96
C ARG A 346 -7.11 15.90 -8.13
N PHE A 347 -8.14 15.12 -8.50
CA PHE A 347 -8.08 14.25 -9.68
C PHE A 347 -7.93 15.05 -10.98
N ILE A 348 -8.64 16.18 -11.12
CA ILE A 348 -8.52 17.09 -12.28
C ILE A 348 -7.09 17.63 -12.40
N LYS A 349 -6.46 18.09 -11.30
CA LYS A 349 -5.05 18.52 -11.28
C LYS A 349 -4.15 17.42 -11.84
N GLY A 350 -4.27 16.21 -11.29
CA GLY A 350 -3.47 15.06 -11.72
C GLY A 350 -3.63 14.71 -13.20
N ILE A 351 -4.85 14.82 -13.75
CA ILE A 351 -5.10 14.66 -15.20
C ILE A 351 -4.35 15.72 -16.01
N ILE A 352 -4.49 17.00 -15.66
CA ILE A 352 -3.90 18.10 -16.43
C ILE A 352 -2.37 18.01 -16.42
N GLU A 353 -1.81 17.70 -15.26
CA GLU A 353 -0.36 17.60 -15.03
C GLU A 353 0.27 16.44 -15.81
N ASN A 354 -0.38 15.27 -15.84
CA ASN A 354 0.21 14.04 -16.37
C ASN A 354 -0.27 13.67 -17.78
N SER A 355 -1.28 14.34 -18.35
CA SER A 355 -1.80 14.00 -19.68
C SER A 355 -0.80 14.33 -20.79
N THR A 356 -0.63 13.42 -21.76
CA THR A 356 0.10 13.71 -23.00
C THR A 356 -0.81 14.21 -24.13
N ASN A 357 -2.14 14.21 -23.92
CA ASN A 357 -3.11 14.67 -24.90
C ASN A 357 -3.25 16.22 -24.87
N PRO A 358 -2.87 16.94 -25.95
CA PRO A 358 -2.97 18.40 -25.99
C PRO A 358 -4.41 18.93 -25.94
N GLU A 359 -5.41 18.11 -26.27
CA GLU A 359 -6.83 18.46 -26.18
C GLU A 359 -7.25 18.68 -24.73
N ILE A 360 -6.71 17.90 -23.78
CA ILE A 360 -6.98 18.07 -22.34
C ILE A 360 -6.50 19.44 -21.86
N GLN A 361 -5.27 19.83 -22.23
CA GLN A 361 -4.73 21.16 -21.93
C GLN A 361 -5.57 22.28 -22.56
N THR A 362 -6.03 22.09 -23.80
CA THR A 362 -6.89 23.07 -24.49
C THR A 362 -8.25 23.21 -23.79
N CYS A 363 -8.85 22.08 -23.40
CA CYS A 363 -10.09 22.04 -22.64
C CYS A 363 -9.93 22.71 -21.28
N ALA A 364 -8.86 22.40 -20.52
CA ALA A 364 -8.58 23.02 -19.23
C ALA A 364 -8.42 24.55 -19.32
N LYS A 365 -7.74 25.05 -20.36
CA LYS A 365 -7.64 26.50 -20.64
C LYS A 365 -9.00 27.16 -20.82
N SER A 366 -9.98 26.47 -21.43
CA SER A 366 -11.34 27.01 -21.59
C SER A 366 -12.07 27.21 -20.24
N PHE A 367 -11.70 26.44 -19.22
CA PHE A 367 -12.27 26.53 -17.86
C PHE A 367 -11.52 27.47 -16.91
N VAL A 368 -10.35 28.01 -17.29
CA VAL A 368 -9.52 28.84 -16.39
C VAL A 368 -10.29 29.95 -15.70
N ARG A 369 -11.19 30.65 -16.41
CA ARG A 369 -12.00 31.73 -15.83
C ARG A 369 -12.98 31.24 -14.75
N HIS A 370 -13.46 30.01 -14.86
CA HIS A 370 -14.32 29.39 -13.86
C HIS A 370 -13.52 29.08 -12.59
N PHE A 371 -12.32 28.50 -12.72
CA PHE A 371 -11.41 28.24 -11.58
C PHE A 371 -11.00 29.55 -10.88
N MET A 372 -10.61 30.57 -11.65
CA MET A 372 -10.27 31.89 -11.11
C MET A 372 -11.44 32.53 -10.36
N LYS A 373 -12.66 32.44 -10.91
CA LYS A 373 -13.86 32.92 -10.22
C LYS A 373 -14.11 32.14 -8.92
N LEU A 374 -13.86 30.83 -8.91
CA LEU A 374 -14.01 30.00 -7.71
C LEU A 374 -13.05 30.45 -6.60
N LEU A 375 -11.78 30.71 -6.92
CA LEU A 375 -10.79 31.24 -5.96
C LEU A 375 -11.27 32.54 -5.31
N VAL A 376 -11.78 33.47 -6.11
CA VAL A 376 -12.22 34.78 -5.60
C VAL A 376 -13.53 34.68 -4.80
N THR A 377 -14.46 33.82 -5.21
CA THR A 377 -15.82 33.77 -4.63
C THR A 377 -15.98 32.77 -3.48
N GLN A 378 -15.23 31.67 -3.52
CA GLN A 378 -15.36 30.53 -2.61
C GLN A 378 -14.03 30.12 -1.96
N GLY A 379 -12.94 30.87 -2.16
CA GLY A 379 -11.60 30.58 -1.58
C GLY A 379 -11.49 30.71 -0.05
N LYS A 380 -12.61 30.67 0.68
CA LYS A 380 -12.62 30.61 2.15
C LYS A 380 -12.41 29.20 2.68
N GLU A 381 -12.77 28.18 1.91
CA GLU A 381 -12.47 26.79 2.24
C GLU A 381 -11.04 26.48 1.79
N GLU A 382 -10.16 26.20 2.74
CA GLU A 382 -8.72 26.06 2.50
C GLU A 382 -8.38 24.87 1.60
N ASP A 383 -9.01 23.71 1.82
CA ASP A 383 -8.82 22.52 0.99
C ASP A 383 -9.22 22.79 -0.47
N LEU A 384 -10.37 23.43 -0.70
CA LEU A 384 -10.81 23.79 -2.05
C LEU A 384 -9.88 24.83 -2.68
N LYS A 385 -9.48 25.85 -1.93
CA LYS A 385 -8.54 26.88 -2.38
C LYS A 385 -7.22 26.23 -2.82
N PHE A 386 -6.66 25.34 -2.02
CA PHE A 386 -5.44 24.61 -2.31
C PHE A 386 -5.52 23.85 -3.65
N GLU A 387 -6.57 23.03 -3.83
CA GLU A 387 -6.72 22.24 -5.06
C GLU A 387 -6.88 23.11 -6.32
N ILE A 388 -7.59 24.24 -6.21
CA ILE A 388 -7.82 25.11 -7.36
C ILE A 388 -6.56 25.92 -7.72
N ILE A 389 -5.79 26.39 -6.73
CA ILE A 389 -4.46 27.00 -6.99
C ILE A 389 -3.60 25.98 -7.74
N GLY A 390 -3.60 24.72 -7.28
CA GLY A 390 -2.86 23.65 -7.91
C GLY A 390 -3.33 23.29 -9.33
N ILE A 391 -4.63 23.38 -9.62
CA ILE A 391 -5.12 23.23 -11.00
C ILE A 391 -4.60 24.38 -11.86
N VAL A 392 -4.70 25.62 -11.37
CA VAL A 392 -4.32 26.81 -12.15
C VAL A 392 -2.80 26.86 -12.40
N SER A 393 -1.99 26.33 -11.48
CA SER A 393 -0.53 26.24 -11.63
C SER A 393 -0.09 25.26 -12.73
N VAL A 394 -0.86 24.20 -13.01
CA VAL A 394 -0.52 23.21 -14.05
C VAL A 394 -1.09 23.50 -15.45
N ILE A 395 -2.00 24.47 -15.58
CA ILE A 395 -2.55 24.87 -16.89
C ILE A 395 -1.52 25.72 -17.65
N GLN A 396 -1.22 25.33 -18.89
CA GLN A 396 -0.25 26.05 -19.74
C GLN A 396 -0.84 27.33 -20.36
N LEU A 397 -0.94 28.41 -19.60
CA LEU A 397 -1.59 29.65 -20.04
C LEU A 397 -0.73 30.56 -20.92
N ASN A 398 0.61 30.47 -20.84
CA ASN A 398 1.57 31.24 -21.63
C ASN A 398 1.23 32.75 -21.62
N GLU A 399 0.99 33.36 -22.78
CA GLU A 399 0.67 34.80 -22.89
C GLU A 399 -0.65 35.20 -22.20
N ASN A 400 -1.55 34.25 -21.91
CA ASN A 400 -2.83 34.57 -21.29
C ASN A 400 -2.69 34.99 -19.82
N TRP A 401 -1.55 34.73 -19.17
CA TRP A 401 -1.29 35.19 -17.80
C TRP A 401 -1.45 36.70 -17.64
N VAL A 402 -0.94 37.47 -18.59
CA VAL A 402 -1.02 38.94 -18.57
C VAL A 402 -2.47 39.43 -18.47
N LYS A 403 -3.41 38.72 -19.09
CA LYS A 403 -4.84 39.09 -19.07
C LYS A 403 -5.53 38.69 -17.76
N LEU A 404 -4.96 37.75 -17.01
CA LEU A 404 -5.53 37.23 -15.75
C LEU A 404 -4.99 37.95 -14.52
N LEU A 405 -3.84 38.62 -14.63
CA LEU A 405 -3.22 39.47 -13.60
C LEU A 405 -3.98 40.79 -13.39
N THR A 406 -5.21 40.67 -12.92
CA THR A 406 -6.02 41.80 -12.44
C THR A 406 -5.64 42.18 -11.01
N GLU A 407 -5.88 43.42 -10.59
CA GLU A 407 -5.59 43.88 -9.22
C GLU A 407 -6.13 42.93 -8.12
N PRO A 408 -7.39 42.43 -8.18
CA PRO A 408 -7.89 41.51 -7.16
C PRO A 408 -7.15 40.17 -7.12
N PHE A 409 -6.63 39.72 -8.27
CA PHE A 409 -5.87 38.47 -8.31
C PHE A 409 -4.45 38.67 -7.77
N ILE A 410 -3.83 39.82 -8.02
CA ILE A 410 -2.54 40.18 -7.43
C ILE A 410 -2.66 40.32 -5.90
N GLU A 411 -3.73 40.95 -5.42
CA GLU A 411 -4.04 41.01 -3.98
C GLU A 411 -4.25 39.62 -3.37
N PHE A 412 -4.94 38.72 -4.09
CA PHE A 412 -5.09 37.32 -3.69
C PHE A 412 -3.73 36.60 -3.55
N LEU A 413 -2.81 36.81 -4.48
CA LEU A 413 -1.46 36.23 -4.39
C LEU A 413 -0.71 36.75 -3.17
N HIS A 414 -0.74 38.06 -2.91
CA HIS A 414 -0.13 38.65 -1.70
C HIS A 414 -0.70 38.05 -0.42
N ASN A 415 -2.03 37.99 -0.31
CA ASN A 415 -2.70 37.46 0.87
C ASN A 415 -2.34 36.01 1.14
N ASN A 416 -2.15 35.20 0.10
CA ASN A 416 -1.77 33.78 0.25
C ASN A 416 -0.26 33.57 0.49
N LEU A 417 0.57 34.58 0.25
CA LEU A 417 2.00 34.55 0.59
C LEU A 417 2.27 35.09 2.00
N ALA A 418 1.23 35.47 2.75
CA ALA A 418 1.35 35.97 4.12
C ALA A 418 1.64 34.83 5.11
N ILE A 419 2.88 34.76 5.58
CA ILE A 419 3.38 33.71 6.48
C ILE A 419 2.75 33.84 7.87
N GLY A 420 2.55 32.72 8.55
CA GLY A 420 2.02 32.65 9.91
C GLY A 420 0.50 32.88 10.03
N VAL A 421 -0.16 33.26 8.93
CA VAL A 421 -1.62 33.40 8.84
C VAL A 421 -2.22 32.34 7.92
N ILE A 422 -1.54 32.03 6.83
CA ILE A 422 -1.96 31.06 5.82
C ILE A 422 -1.25 29.72 6.05
N ASP A 423 -1.96 28.62 5.80
CA ASP A 423 -1.38 27.27 5.84
C ASP A 423 -0.21 27.13 4.85
N ASP A 424 0.86 26.50 5.31
CA ASP A 424 2.11 26.34 4.56
C ASP A 424 1.90 25.65 3.20
N ASP A 425 0.97 24.70 3.10
CA ASP A 425 0.66 24.01 1.84
C ASP A 425 0.08 24.98 0.80
N ILE A 426 -0.74 25.95 1.23
CA ILE A 426 -1.30 26.98 0.36
C ILE A 426 -0.21 27.98 -0.05
N VAL A 427 0.72 28.32 0.85
CA VAL A 427 1.85 29.20 0.53
C VAL A 427 2.72 28.55 -0.56
N LEU A 428 3.11 27.28 -0.38
CA LEU A 428 3.91 26.52 -1.35
C LEU A 428 3.21 26.43 -2.72
N GLU A 429 1.94 26.04 -2.75
CA GLU A 429 1.20 25.94 -4.01
C GLU A 429 1.03 27.33 -4.68
N THR A 430 0.92 28.41 -3.88
CA THR A 430 0.89 29.79 -4.40
C THR A 430 2.25 30.18 -4.98
N MET A 431 3.37 29.79 -4.37
CA MET A 431 4.71 29.99 -4.93
C MET A 431 4.86 29.29 -6.28
N MET A 432 4.43 28.02 -6.38
CA MET A 432 4.42 27.28 -7.65
C MET A 432 3.59 27.98 -8.73
N LEU A 433 2.42 28.51 -8.36
CA LEU A 433 1.59 29.32 -9.26
C LEU A 433 2.31 30.61 -9.70
N VAL A 434 2.94 31.33 -8.78
CA VAL A 434 3.70 32.56 -9.09
C VAL A 434 4.87 32.25 -10.03
N SER A 435 5.57 31.13 -9.82
CA SER A 435 6.62 30.66 -10.72
C SER A 435 6.08 30.43 -12.14
N GLN A 436 4.95 29.74 -12.27
CA GLN A 436 4.33 29.49 -13.56
C GLN A 436 3.88 30.78 -14.26
N ILE A 437 3.40 31.78 -13.51
CA ILE A 437 3.08 33.11 -14.04
C ILE A 437 4.36 33.80 -14.51
N ALA A 438 5.41 33.77 -13.69
CA ALA A 438 6.70 34.42 -13.94
C ALA A 438 7.47 33.81 -15.13
N SER A 439 7.13 32.59 -15.55
CA SER A 439 7.65 32.01 -16.80
C SER A 439 7.41 32.90 -18.03
N ASN A 440 6.40 33.79 -17.98
CA ASN A 440 6.16 34.82 -19.00
C ASN A 440 6.77 36.17 -18.59
N ALA A 441 7.69 36.70 -19.40
CA ALA A 441 8.40 37.95 -19.12
C ALA A 441 7.50 39.15 -18.78
N LYS A 442 6.39 39.36 -19.51
CA LYS A 442 5.48 40.49 -19.24
C LYS A 442 4.69 40.29 -17.95
N ALA A 443 4.31 39.06 -17.65
CA ALA A 443 3.63 38.73 -16.41
C ALA A 443 4.57 38.87 -15.20
N ALA A 444 5.83 38.42 -15.34
CA ALA A 444 6.89 38.63 -14.35
C ALA A 444 7.10 40.13 -14.05
N GLU A 445 7.14 40.99 -15.08
CA GLU A 445 7.27 42.44 -14.90
C GLU A 445 6.11 43.03 -14.08
N ILE A 446 4.87 42.59 -14.36
CA ILE A 446 3.69 43.01 -13.57
C ILE A 446 3.81 42.57 -12.11
N LEU A 447 4.24 41.33 -11.86
CA LEU A 447 4.41 40.79 -10.50
C LEU A 447 5.47 41.54 -9.71
N VAL A 448 6.62 41.86 -10.31
CA VAL A 448 7.68 42.65 -9.65
C VAL A 448 7.20 44.07 -9.36
N ASN A 449 6.56 44.74 -10.32
CA ASN A 449 5.98 46.07 -10.12
C ASN A 449 4.88 46.08 -9.04
N SER A 450 4.31 44.92 -8.74
CA SER A 450 3.29 44.74 -7.71
C SER A 450 3.87 44.26 -6.37
N ASN A 451 5.20 44.28 -6.18
CA ASN A 451 5.90 43.82 -4.96
C ASN A 451 5.76 42.32 -4.62
N ILE A 452 5.32 41.47 -5.54
CA ILE A 452 5.23 40.02 -5.28
C ILE A 452 6.61 39.41 -5.02
N LEU A 453 7.65 39.90 -5.69
CA LEU A 453 9.02 39.43 -5.44
C LEU A 453 9.47 39.70 -4.00
N ASN A 454 9.10 40.84 -3.41
CA ASN A 454 9.40 41.12 -1.99
C ASN A 454 8.64 40.17 -1.05
N ALA A 455 7.37 39.88 -1.35
CA ALA A 455 6.60 38.93 -0.56
C ALA A 455 7.23 37.52 -0.61
N LEU A 456 7.69 37.07 -1.78
CA LEU A 456 8.43 35.81 -1.92
C LEU A 456 9.73 35.80 -1.11
N THR A 457 10.49 36.90 -1.15
CA THR A 457 11.73 37.03 -0.39
C THR A 457 11.48 36.99 1.12
N GLN A 458 10.38 37.60 1.59
CA GLN A 458 9.97 37.49 2.99
C GLN A 458 9.66 36.03 3.37
N VAL A 459 8.96 35.29 2.51
CA VAL A 459 8.70 33.85 2.71
C VAL A 459 10.01 33.08 2.85
N PHE A 460 10.97 33.32 1.95
CA PHE A 460 12.29 32.70 2.02
C PHE A 460 13.02 33.00 3.33
N THR A 461 13.00 34.26 3.79
CA THR A 461 13.66 34.63 5.04
C THR A 461 13.02 33.98 6.27
N GLU A 462 11.68 33.90 6.32
CA GLU A 462 10.98 33.31 7.47
C GLU A 462 10.99 31.76 7.45
N LYS A 463 11.14 31.15 6.27
CA LYS A 463 11.14 29.68 6.06
C LYS A 463 12.51 29.14 5.61
N VAL A 464 13.59 29.83 5.98
CA VAL A 464 14.97 29.49 5.54
C VAL A 464 15.47 28.12 6.03
N ASP A 465 14.79 27.51 7.01
CA ASP A 465 15.12 26.19 7.56
C ASP A 465 14.35 25.03 6.90
N ASP A 466 13.46 25.32 5.94
CA ASP A 466 12.64 24.32 5.25
C ASP A 466 13.05 24.19 3.77
N ASP A 467 13.71 23.09 3.43
CA ASP A 467 14.22 22.79 2.09
C ASP A 467 13.15 22.94 1.00
N GLU A 468 11.88 22.59 1.26
CA GLU A 468 10.83 22.68 0.24
C GLU A 468 10.54 24.14 -0.09
N PHE A 469 10.39 25.00 0.93
CA PHE A 469 10.23 26.44 0.73
C PHE A 469 11.45 27.05 0.03
N ILE A 470 12.66 26.63 0.40
CA ILE A 470 13.90 27.10 -0.22
C ILE A 470 13.92 26.74 -1.72
N VAL A 471 13.68 25.48 -2.08
CA VAL A 471 13.67 25.05 -3.49
C VAL A 471 12.59 25.81 -4.28
N GLN A 472 11.38 25.94 -3.74
CA GLN A 472 10.31 26.65 -4.43
C GLN A 472 10.62 28.14 -4.61
N TYR A 473 11.24 28.79 -3.61
CA TYR A 473 11.69 30.18 -3.73
C TYR A 473 12.77 30.32 -4.80
N LEU A 474 13.80 29.46 -4.77
CA LEU A 474 14.88 29.48 -5.74
C LEU A 474 14.35 29.28 -7.16
N TYR A 475 13.40 28.36 -7.35
CA TYR A 475 12.76 28.15 -8.64
C TYR A 475 11.95 29.36 -9.10
N CYS A 476 11.16 29.98 -8.21
CA CYS A 476 10.46 31.23 -8.50
C CYS A 476 11.43 32.34 -8.90
N LEU A 477 12.45 32.57 -8.08
CA LEU A 477 13.46 33.60 -8.29
C LEU A 477 14.19 33.38 -9.63
N HIS A 478 14.57 32.15 -9.93
CA HIS A 478 15.16 31.80 -11.22
C HIS A 478 14.26 32.22 -12.40
N GLN A 479 12.93 32.01 -12.33
CA GLN A 479 12.02 32.45 -13.41
C GLN A 479 12.07 33.97 -13.64
N PHE A 480 12.12 34.78 -12.58
CA PHE A 480 12.26 36.24 -12.70
C PHE A 480 13.61 36.64 -13.29
N LEU A 481 14.69 36.08 -12.74
CA LEU A 481 16.06 36.42 -13.13
C LEU A 481 16.40 35.97 -14.55
N PHE A 482 15.83 34.86 -15.02
CA PHE A 482 15.97 34.38 -16.39
C PHE A 482 15.51 35.44 -17.42
N HIS A 483 14.47 36.21 -17.09
CA HIS A 483 13.99 37.34 -17.90
C HIS A 483 14.73 38.65 -17.62
N LYS A 484 15.76 38.63 -16.77
CA LYS A 484 16.51 39.80 -16.28
C LYS A 484 15.65 40.78 -15.46
N ILE A 485 14.62 40.27 -14.79
CA ILE A 485 13.69 41.05 -13.98
C ILE A 485 14.01 40.83 -12.50
N GLY A 486 14.01 41.90 -11.69
CA GLY A 486 14.25 41.80 -10.25
C GLY A 486 15.73 41.71 -9.83
N ILE A 487 16.68 41.68 -10.76
CA ILE A 487 18.12 41.59 -10.47
C ILE A 487 18.57 42.70 -9.51
N SER A 488 18.31 43.96 -9.85
CA SER A 488 18.73 45.10 -9.01
C SER A 488 18.07 45.10 -7.63
N GLN A 489 16.85 44.57 -7.52
CA GLN A 489 16.11 44.49 -6.27
C GLN A 489 16.70 43.44 -5.33
N ILE A 490 17.15 42.30 -5.86
CA ILE A 490 17.81 41.24 -5.08
C ILE A 490 19.25 41.62 -4.75
N LEU A 491 19.99 42.21 -5.69
CA LEU A 491 21.36 42.69 -5.44
C LEU A 491 21.42 43.80 -4.37
N ALA A 492 20.34 44.55 -4.18
CA ALA A 492 20.25 45.55 -3.12
C ALA A 492 20.00 44.96 -1.72
N GLN A 493 19.83 43.64 -1.58
CA GLN A 493 19.48 42.97 -0.32
C GLN A 493 20.61 42.02 0.13
N ASP A 494 21.61 42.57 0.82
CA ASP A 494 22.81 41.84 1.26
C ASP A 494 22.48 40.59 2.09
N ASP A 495 21.50 40.66 2.98
CA ASP A 495 21.09 39.53 3.84
C ASP A 495 20.58 38.36 2.99
N ILE A 496 19.82 38.65 1.93
CA ILE A 496 19.29 37.63 1.01
C ILE A 496 20.40 37.02 0.18
N LEU A 497 21.35 37.83 -0.30
CA LEU A 497 22.51 37.32 -1.02
C LEU A 497 23.34 36.37 -0.16
N LEU A 498 23.56 36.72 1.11
CA LEU A 498 24.27 35.85 2.06
C LEU A 498 23.52 34.53 2.27
N GLN A 499 22.20 34.58 2.47
CA GLN A 499 21.37 33.38 2.60
C GLN A 499 21.42 32.51 1.34
N LEU A 500 21.35 33.11 0.15
CA LEU A 500 21.46 32.38 -1.13
C LEU A 500 22.82 31.69 -1.28
N ILE A 501 23.92 32.37 -0.92
CA ILE A 501 25.27 31.78 -0.92
C ILE A 501 25.35 30.59 0.03
N GLN A 502 24.76 30.67 1.23
CA GLN A 502 24.73 29.55 2.19
C GLN A 502 24.06 28.30 1.60
N GLN A 503 23.04 28.48 0.75
CA GLN A 503 22.34 27.37 0.09
C GLN A 503 23.21 26.59 -0.91
N LEU A 504 24.39 27.08 -1.31
CA LEU A 504 25.34 26.31 -2.11
C LEU A 504 25.82 25.05 -1.40
N ASN A 505 25.83 25.06 -0.06
CA ASN A 505 26.33 23.98 0.78
C ASN A 505 25.18 23.19 1.43
N ASP A 506 23.93 23.41 0.98
CA ASP A 506 22.76 22.78 1.59
C ASP A 506 22.80 21.25 1.46
N LYS A 507 22.22 20.52 2.40
CA LYS A 507 22.22 19.04 2.38
C LYS A 507 21.41 18.49 1.20
N ASN A 508 20.40 19.21 0.76
CA ASN A 508 19.51 18.85 -0.33
C ASN A 508 20.13 19.18 -1.68
N LEU A 509 20.31 18.16 -2.50
CA LEU A 509 20.91 18.28 -3.83
C LEU A 509 20.15 19.26 -4.74
N LYS A 510 18.82 19.32 -4.65
CA LYS A 510 18.01 20.23 -5.49
C LYS A 510 18.17 21.68 -5.07
N VAL A 511 18.25 21.95 -3.76
CA VAL A 511 18.52 23.29 -3.23
C VAL A 511 19.85 23.79 -3.79
N ARG A 512 20.91 22.99 -3.68
CA ARG A 512 22.25 23.36 -4.20
C ARG A 512 22.23 23.65 -5.70
N GLN A 513 21.58 22.77 -6.48
CA GLN A 513 21.47 22.92 -7.94
C GLN A 513 20.74 24.22 -8.31
N MET A 514 19.58 24.47 -7.72
CA MET A 514 18.80 25.66 -8.02
C MET A 514 19.46 26.95 -7.50
N SER A 515 20.11 26.89 -6.33
CA SER A 515 20.87 28.01 -5.78
C SER A 515 22.02 28.40 -6.71
N GLN A 516 22.73 27.40 -7.24
CA GLN A 516 23.78 27.64 -8.22
C GLN A 516 23.25 28.32 -9.49
N GLU A 517 22.13 27.86 -10.05
CA GLU A 517 21.53 28.48 -11.24
C GLU A 517 21.16 29.95 -10.99
N VAL A 518 20.56 30.26 -9.84
CA VAL A 518 20.22 31.63 -9.44
C VAL A 518 21.48 32.50 -9.30
N LEU A 519 22.48 32.03 -8.55
CA LEU A 519 23.72 32.78 -8.31
C LEU A 519 24.58 32.95 -9.56
N ASP A 520 24.55 31.99 -10.47
CA ASP A 520 25.23 32.07 -11.77
C ASP A 520 24.66 33.20 -12.63
N ILE A 521 23.36 33.50 -12.54
CA ILE A 521 22.75 34.69 -13.18
C ILE A 521 23.17 35.97 -12.44
N LEU A 522 23.05 36.01 -11.10
CA LEU A 522 23.30 37.24 -10.32
C LEU A 522 24.75 37.72 -10.40
N ARG A 523 25.72 36.80 -10.39
CA ARG A 523 27.16 37.15 -10.44
C ARG A 523 27.59 37.85 -11.73
N GLU A 524 26.81 37.75 -12.81
CA GLU A 524 27.09 38.47 -14.05
C GLU A 524 26.88 39.98 -13.90
N TYR A 525 26.12 40.40 -12.88
CA TYR A 525 25.71 41.78 -12.65
C TYR A 525 26.36 42.43 -11.42
N ASP A 526 27.06 41.64 -10.59
CA ASP A 526 27.77 42.14 -9.40
C ASP A 526 29.13 41.45 -9.21
N GLN A 527 30.20 42.23 -9.26
CA GLN A 527 31.58 41.72 -9.20
C GLN A 527 31.97 41.27 -7.79
N GLU A 528 31.49 41.95 -6.74
CA GLU A 528 31.79 41.58 -5.35
C GLU A 528 31.14 40.25 -4.98
N LEU A 529 29.90 40.04 -5.42
CA LEU A 529 29.18 38.78 -5.30
C LEU A 529 29.91 37.64 -6.02
N CYS A 530 30.45 37.90 -7.21
CA CYS A 530 31.23 36.92 -7.96
C CYS A 530 32.45 36.42 -7.17
N GLU A 531 33.19 37.31 -6.52
CA GLU A 531 34.32 36.94 -5.67
C GLU A 531 33.87 36.18 -4.41
N LYS A 532 32.81 36.62 -3.72
CA LYS A 532 32.24 35.90 -2.56
C LYS A 532 31.80 34.47 -2.90
N ILE A 533 31.20 34.26 -4.07
CA ILE A 533 30.79 32.92 -4.53
C ILE A 533 32.02 32.04 -4.79
N LYS A 534 33.08 32.58 -5.43
CA LYS A 534 34.32 31.83 -5.67
C LYS A 534 35.01 31.45 -4.37
N GLU A 535 35.10 32.38 -3.42
CA GLU A 535 35.68 32.16 -2.10
C GLU A 535 34.92 31.05 -1.37
N THR A 536 33.58 31.12 -1.34
CA THR A 536 32.75 30.10 -0.68
C THR A 536 32.97 28.71 -1.29
N LYS A 537 32.95 28.60 -2.63
CA LYS A 537 33.20 27.32 -3.32
C LYS A 537 34.61 26.80 -3.10
N PHE A 538 35.60 27.69 -3.01
CA PHE A 538 36.98 27.33 -2.72
C PHE A 538 37.12 26.80 -1.29
N CYS A 539 36.53 27.47 -0.30
CA CYS A 539 36.54 27.04 1.09
C CYS A 539 35.84 25.69 1.27
N GLU A 540 34.74 25.46 0.57
CA GLU A 540 34.02 24.17 0.60
C GLU A 540 34.87 23.04 0.00
N TYR A 541 35.41 23.22 -1.21
CA TYR A 541 36.26 22.21 -1.85
C TYR A 541 37.48 21.86 -0.99
N ASN A 542 38.03 22.84 -0.27
CA ASN A 542 39.22 22.71 0.55
C ASN A 542 38.91 22.65 2.06
N GLN A 543 37.71 22.23 2.46
CA GLN A 543 37.25 22.36 3.85
C GLN A 543 38.24 21.81 4.89
N LEU A 544 38.78 20.59 4.66
CA LEU A 544 39.77 19.98 5.56
C LEU A 544 41.08 20.78 5.67
N TRP A 545 41.49 21.43 4.59
CA TRP A 545 42.69 22.28 4.56
C TRP A 545 42.43 23.60 5.28
N VAL A 546 41.26 24.21 5.07
CA VAL A 546 40.84 25.44 5.77
C VAL A 546 40.72 25.19 7.27
N GLU A 547 40.11 24.08 7.69
CA GLU A 547 40.02 23.67 9.10
C GLU A 547 41.41 23.52 9.73
N HIS A 548 42.33 22.82 9.05
CA HIS A 548 43.70 22.64 9.53
C HIS A 548 44.49 23.97 9.63
N ILE A 549 44.31 24.90 8.68
CA ILE A 549 44.93 26.22 8.76
C ILE A 549 44.35 27.05 9.91
N ASN A 550 43.02 27.04 10.08
CA ASN A 550 42.37 27.76 11.17
C ASN A 550 42.78 27.21 12.55
N GLU A 551 42.93 25.88 12.68
CA GLU A 551 43.46 25.25 13.89
C GLU A 551 44.91 25.69 14.18
N GLN A 552 45.76 25.76 13.15
CA GLN A 552 47.13 26.27 13.28
C GLN A 552 47.17 27.75 13.67
N GLU A 553 46.33 28.59 13.06
CA GLU A 553 46.24 30.02 13.40
C GLU A 553 45.71 30.26 14.82
N MET A 554 44.71 29.49 15.27
CA MET A 554 44.24 29.57 16.66
C MET A 554 45.32 29.13 17.64
N MET A 555 46.05 28.04 17.36
CA MET A 555 47.16 27.61 18.22
C MET A 555 48.29 28.65 18.30
N LEU A 556 48.55 29.38 17.21
CA LEU A 556 49.50 30.50 17.17
C LEU A 556 48.99 31.74 17.95
N GLN A 557 47.68 31.99 17.97
CA GLN A 557 47.08 33.11 18.71
C GLN A 557 46.94 32.85 20.22
N GLU A 558 46.75 31.59 20.64
CA GLU A 558 46.69 31.20 22.06
C GLU A 558 48.08 31.12 22.73
N GLY A 559 49.15 31.44 22.01
CA GLY A 559 50.51 31.43 22.55
C GLY A 559 51.00 30.03 22.93
N VAL A 560 50.42 28.99 22.34
CA VAL A 560 50.93 27.62 22.47
C VAL A 560 52.13 27.51 21.53
N ASP A 561 53.32 27.51 22.15
CA ASP A 561 54.58 27.27 21.46
C ASP A 561 54.52 25.89 20.78
N MET A 562 54.29 25.89 19.46
CA MET A 562 54.44 24.70 18.63
C MET A 562 55.94 24.40 18.54
N GLY A 563 56.48 23.80 19.59
CA GLY A 563 57.71 23.06 19.53
C GLY A 563 57.57 22.03 18.42
N PHE A 564 58.26 22.26 17.31
CA PHE A 564 58.55 21.22 16.33
C PHE A 564 59.31 20.10 17.05
N GLU A 565 58.59 19.12 17.59
CA GLU A 565 59.16 17.80 17.82
C GLU A 565 59.14 17.07 16.47
N ASP A 566 60.30 17.07 15.83
CA ASP A 566 60.65 16.17 14.73
C ASP A 566 60.54 14.71 15.19
N GLU A 567 59.32 14.18 15.24
CA GLU A 567 59.03 12.75 15.37
C GLU A 567 58.32 12.22 14.11
N TYR A 568 58.86 12.54 12.94
CA TYR A 568 58.72 11.68 11.78
C TYR A 568 60.09 11.18 11.34
N GLY A 569 60.36 9.93 11.68
CA GLY A 569 61.44 9.15 11.12
C GLY A 569 61.41 9.24 9.59
N GLY A 570 62.62 9.37 9.04
CA GLY A 570 62.87 9.73 7.65
C GLY A 570 62.01 8.98 6.63
N ASN A 571 61.33 9.76 5.81
CA ASN A 571 61.22 9.48 4.39
C ASN A 571 61.76 10.71 3.68
N GLU A 572 62.96 10.57 3.12
CA GLU A 572 63.54 11.52 2.18
C GLU A 572 62.47 11.87 1.12
N LEU A 573 62.16 13.16 1.02
CA LEU A 573 61.42 13.71 -0.11
C LEU A 573 62.20 13.36 -1.38
N ASP A 574 61.67 12.44 -2.19
CA ASP A 574 62.22 12.11 -3.51
C ASP A 574 62.11 13.37 -4.41
N PRO A 575 63.23 14.02 -4.78
CA PRO A 575 63.20 15.24 -5.58
C PRO A 575 62.79 14.99 -7.04
N LYS A 576 62.52 13.74 -7.46
CA LYS A 576 62.18 13.39 -8.85
C LYS A 576 60.71 13.51 -9.21
N MET A 577 59.83 13.93 -8.29
CA MET A 577 58.41 14.12 -8.59
C MET A 577 58.09 15.41 -9.39
N TRP A 578 59.10 16.22 -9.72
CA TRP A 578 58.94 17.52 -10.42
C TRP A 578 59.75 17.66 -11.71
N ASP A 579 60.37 16.59 -12.23
CA ASP A 579 60.91 16.61 -13.59
C ASP A 579 59.82 16.20 -14.58
N SER A 580 59.04 17.19 -14.99
CA SER A 580 58.32 17.14 -16.27
C SER A 580 59.30 17.44 -17.39
N ASP A 581 59.97 16.41 -17.91
CA ASP A 581 60.59 16.41 -19.25
C ASP A 581 60.95 14.97 -19.67
N ASN A 582 60.10 14.34 -20.49
CA ASN A 582 60.43 13.65 -21.76
C ASN A 582 59.34 12.65 -22.19
N ASP A 583 58.91 12.83 -23.45
CA ASP A 583 58.17 11.97 -24.39
C ASP A 583 56.69 11.59 -24.14
#